data_AF-A0A2D0IRS7-F1
#
_entry.id   AF-A0A2D0IRS7-F1
#
_cell.length_a   1.000
_cell.length_b   1.000
_cell.length_c   1.000
_cell.angle_alpha   90.00
_cell.angle_beta   90.00
_cell.angle_gamma   90.00
#
_symmetry.space_group_name_H-M   'P 1'
#
loop_
_entity.id
_entity.type
_entity.pdbx_description
1 polymer ?
#
loop_
_entity_poly.entity_id
_entity_poly.type
_entity_poly.pdbx_seq_one_letter_code
_entity_poly.pdbx_strand_id
1 'polypeptide(L)'
;MKSNMVNNRGRHSYVKNQEIKQFSEMLPVSINNIGGKEIQAISAKKLYEYLKVRRDFTTWLKDRIKKYGFVENSDYIVLEGLNTPKQGSVNNTQFSPKQGKTSKGGRPGSDYIISLNMAKELSMVERNEQGKAARLYFIECEEALQRIAPKVTQQLRNKLQARIKAANYHKPMCAALELARAEQGKKTDNHHYSTESNMLNRMVLGGLTAKQWAKVNHIAGQPRDSMNQLQLEHLSYLEQSNITLIELGLGYHERKAKLTGFSQRWLAKRMDAK
;
A
#
# COMPACT_ATOMS: atom_id res chain seq x y z
N MET A 1 42.66 13.67 25.57
CA MET A 1 42.28 13.37 24.17
C MET A 1 40.98 12.58 24.17
N LYS A 2 39.81 13.24 24.03
CA LYS A 2 38.52 12.55 23.89
C LYS A 2 38.31 12.23 22.41
N SER A 3 38.31 10.94 22.09
CA SER A 3 38.06 10.42 20.74
C SER A 3 36.62 10.72 20.33
N ASN A 4 36.45 11.48 19.26
CA ASN A 4 35.17 11.72 18.59
C ASN A 4 34.74 10.43 17.86
N MET A 5 33.94 9.59 18.52
CA MET A 5 33.15 8.56 17.83
C MET A 5 32.00 9.22 17.08
N VAL A 6 32.29 9.70 15.88
CA VAL A 6 31.29 10.25 14.95
C VAL A 6 30.35 9.12 14.50
N ASN A 7 29.06 9.41 14.60
CA ASN A 7 27.91 8.59 14.26
C ASN A 7 27.93 8.11 12.79
N ASN A 8 28.64 7.00 12.52
CA ASN A 8 28.91 6.51 11.17
C ASN A 8 27.71 5.79 10.50
N ARG A 9 26.69 5.39 11.29
CA ARG A 9 25.51 4.65 10.80
C ARG A 9 24.47 5.54 10.09
N GLY A 10 24.30 6.78 10.52
CA GLY A 10 23.40 7.75 9.89
C GLY A 10 23.90 8.21 8.51
N ARG A 11 25.22 8.34 8.34
CA ARG A 11 25.84 8.77 7.09
C ARG A 11 25.78 7.68 6.01
N HIS A 12 26.03 6.41 6.39
CA HIS A 12 25.91 5.27 5.48
C HIS A 12 24.48 5.06 4.97
N SER A 13 23.47 5.17 5.85
CA SER A 13 22.06 5.00 5.44
C SER A 13 21.56 6.12 4.52
N TYR A 14 22.01 7.36 4.71
CA TYR A 14 21.64 8.48 3.85
C TYR A 14 22.26 8.38 2.45
N VAL A 15 23.56 8.07 2.36
CA VAL A 15 24.26 7.86 1.09
C VAL A 15 23.66 6.67 0.33
N LYS A 16 23.36 5.57 1.02
CA LYS A 16 22.72 4.39 0.43
C LYS A 16 21.33 4.70 -0.13
N ASN A 17 20.53 5.50 0.58
CA ASN A 17 19.21 5.93 0.09
C ASN A 17 19.30 6.88 -1.12
N GLN A 18 20.34 7.72 -1.20
CA GLN A 18 20.59 8.55 -2.38
C GLN A 18 21.02 7.72 -3.59
N GLU A 19 21.88 6.72 -3.39
CA GLU A 19 22.30 5.78 -4.44
C GLU A 19 21.11 4.95 -4.96
N ILE A 20 20.24 4.45 -4.06
CA ILE A 20 19.00 3.73 -4.43
C ILE A 20 18.08 4.62 -5.25
N LYS A 21 17.91 5.89 -4.86
CA LYS A 21 17.07 6.85 -5.58
C LYS A 21 17.63 7.12 -6.98
N GLN A 22 18.93 7.36 -7.08
CA GLN A 22 19.61 7.56 -8.35
C GLN A 22 19.48 6.33 -9.27
N PHE A 23 19.57 5.13 -8.71
CA PHE A 23 19.41 3.88 -9.48
C PHE A 23 17.97 3.67 -9.96
N SER A 24 16.98 4.03 -9.13
CA SER A 24 15.55 3.95 -9.51
C SER A 24 15.19 4.89 -10.67
N GLU A 25 15.91 6.00 -10.81
CA GLU A 25 15.76 6.94 -11.92
C GLU A 25 16.43 6.40 -13.20
N MET A 26 17.56 5.68 -13.07
CA MET A 26 18.29 5.08 -14.21
C MET A 26 17.60 3.83 -14.78
N LEU A 27 17.09 2.95 -13.91
CA LEU A 27 16.37 1.73 -14.29
C LEU A 27 14.94 1.77 -13.74
N PRO A 28 14.05 2.61 -14.31
CA PRO A 28 12.69 2.73 -13.83
C PRO A 28 11.93 1.43 -14.09
N VAL A 29 11.45 0.84 -12.99
CA VAL A 29 10.55 -0.32 -13.02
C VAL A 29 9.12 0.17 -13.18
N SER A 30 8.44 -0.28 -14.23
CA SER A 30 7.02 -0.01 -14.48
C SER A 30 6.23 -1.32 -14.51
N ILE A 31 4.92 -1.23 -14.32
CA ILE A 31 4.01 -2.35 -14.54
C ILE A 31 3.61 -2.35 -16.01
N ASN A 32 3.84 -3.46 -16.70
CA ASN A 32 3.51 -3.64 -18.11
C ASN A 32 2.78 -4.96 -18.33
N ASN A 33 1.98 -5.01 -19.39
CA ASN A 33 1.32 -6.24 -19.81
C ASN A 33 2.25 -7.03 -20.75
N ILE A 34 2.68 -8.21 -20.32
CA ILE A 34 3.44 -9.16 -21.12
C ILE A 34 2.66 -10.48 -21.09
N GLY A 35 2.19 -10.95 -22.24
CA GLY A 35 1.41 -12.20 -22.34
C GLY A 35 0.08 -12.20 -21.60
N GLY A 36 -0.57 -11.05 -21.46
CA GLY A 36 -1.83 -10.91 -20.71
C GLY A 36 -1.66 -10.79 -19.20
N LYS A 37 -0.42 -10.74 -18.69
CA LYS A 37 -0.11 -10.61 -17.26
C LYS A 37 0.50 -9.25 -16.96
N GLU A 38 0.02 -8.59 -15.91
CA GLU A 38 0.66 -7.40 -15.36
C GLU A 38 1.92 -7.81 -14.60
N ILE A 39 3.08 -7.49 -15.17
CA ILE A 39 4.39 -7.81 -14.58
C ILE A 39 5.26 -6.57 -14.45
N GLN A 40 6.16 -6.59 -13.46
CA GLN A 40 7.22 -5.59 -13.36
C GLN A 40 8.17 -5.74 -14.54
N ALA A 41 8.40 -4.66 -15.25
CA ALA A 41 9.17 -4.63 -16.47
C ALA A 41 10.02 -3.36 -16.56
N ILE A 42 11.05 -3.41 -17.41
CA ILE A 42 11.91 -2.27 -17.72
C ILE A 42 12.15 -2.17 -19.23
N SER A 43 12.61 -1.01 -19.68
CA SER A 43 13.10 -0.84 -21.05
C SER A 43 14.43 -1.57 -21.23
N ALA A 44 14.51 -2.44 -22.24
CA ALA A 44 15.76 -3.13 -22.58
C ALA A 44 16.87 -2.15 -23.00
N LYS A 45 16.51 -1.05 -23.67
CA LYS A 45 17.48 0.00 -24.05
C LYS A 45 18.09 0.68 -22.85
N LYS A 46 17.27 1.06 -21.86
CA LYS A 46 17.77 1.65 -20.61
C LYS A 46 18.70 0.69 -19.88
N LEU A 47 18.35 -0.60 -19.82
CA LEU A 47 19.23 -1.60 -19.25
C LEU A 47 20.55 -1.71 -20.03
N TYR A 48 20.48 -1.76 -21.35
CA TYR A 48 21.66 -1.83 -22.22
C TYR A 48 22.60 -0.63 -22.03
N GLU A 49 22.06 0.59 -22.02
CA GLU A 49 22.80 1.83 -21.79
C GLU A 49 23.46 1.82 -20.41
N TYR A 50 22.70 1.42 -19.39
CA TYR A 50 23.20 1.28 -18.04
C TYR A 50 24.35 0.26 -17.94
N LEU A 51 24.20 -0.91 -18.57
CA LEU A 51 25.21 -1.96 -18.55
C LEU A 51 26.48 -1.60 -19.35
N LYS A 52 26.48 -0.51 -20.13
CA LYS A 52 27.62 -0.06 -20.95
C LYS A 52 28.18 -1.18 -21.85
N VAL A 53 27.27 -1.93 -22.46
CA VAL A 53 27.61 -3.01 -23.39
C VAL A 53 28.30 -2.42 -24.63
N ARG A 54 29.40 -3.05 -25.07
CA ARG A 54 30.19 -2.58 -26.22
C ARG A 54 29.61 -2.98 -27.58
N ARG A 55 28.91 -4.13 -27.64
CA ARG A 55 28.26 -4.63 -28.86
C ARG A 55 27.03 -3.81 -29.17
N ASP A 56 26.61 -3.75 -30.43
CA ASP A 56 25.38 -3.07 -30.79
C ASP A 56 24.17 -3.71 -30.09
N PHE A 57 23.20 -2.87 -29.72
CA PHE A 57 22.02 -3.27 -28.94
C PHE A 57 21.23 -4.43 -29.58
N THR A 58 21.06 -4.41 -30.90
CA THR A 58 20.21 -5.39 -31.60
C THR A 58 20.85 -6.76 -31.59
N THR A 59 22.14 -6.84 -31.96
CA THR A 59 22.89 -8.09 -31.94
C THR A 59 23.02 -8.62 -30.52
N TRP A 60 23.38 -7.74 -29.57
CA TRP A 60 23.49 -8.12 -28.16
C TRP A 60 22.20 -8.73 -27.63
N LEU A 61 21.06 -8.05 -27.81
CA LEU A 61 19.81 -8.51 -27.23
C LEU A 61 19.32 -9.80 -27.89
N LYS A 62 19.40 -9.91 -29.22
CA LYS A 62 19.03 -11.14 -29.94
C LYS A 62 19.89 -12.33 -29.55
N ASP A 63 21.21 -12.12 -29.40
CA ASP A 63 22.12 -13.16 -28.93
C ASP A 63 21.77 -13.61 -27.52
N ARG A 64 21.44 -12.68 -26.63
CA ARG A 64 21.04 -12.99 -25.25
C ARG A 64 19.71 -13.74 -25.19
N ILE A 65 18.70 -13.30 -25.95
CA ILE A 65 17.41 -14.00 -26.09
C ILE A 65 17.63 -15.44 -26.52
N LYS A 66 18.40 -15.65 -27.60
CA LYS A 66 18.67 -17.00 -28.10
C LYS A 66 19.47 -17.85 -27.11
N LYS A 67 20.51 -17.27 -26.50
CA LYS A 67 21.43 -18.02 -25.63
C LYS A 67 20.79 -18.45 -24.32
N TYR A 68 19.96 -17.61 -23.71
CA TYR A 68 19.32 -17.86 -22.42
C TYR A 68 17.88 -18.36 -22.55
N GLY A 69 17.36 -18.48 -23.78
CA GLY A 69 16.04 -19.07 -24.04
C GLY A 69 14.88 -18.18 -23.61
N PHE A 70 15.04 -16.85 -23.63
CA PHE A 70 13.96 -15.93 -23.30
C PHE A 70 12.81 -16.04 -24.31
N VAL A 71 11.57 -16.04 -23.82
CA VAL A 71 10.37 -16.28 -24.63
C VAL A 71 9.57 -14.99 -24.82
N GLU A 72 9.22 -14.68 -26.07
CA GLU A 72 8.35 -13.55 -26.40
C GLU A 72 6.96 -13.73 -25.78
N ASN A 73 6.36 -12.65 -25.28
CA ASN A 73 5.13 -12.63 -24.48
C ASN A 73 5.22 -13.35 -23.12
N SER A 74 6.42 -13.74 -22.67
CA SER A 74 6.66 -14.18 -21.28
C SER A 74 7.73 -13.31 -20.64
N ASP A 75 8.90 -13.24 -21.27
CA ASP A 75 10.07 -12.53 -20.78
C ASP A 75 10.24 -11.16 -21.41
N TYR A 76 9.72 -10.95 -22.61
CA TYR A 76 9.78 -9.66 -23.29
C TYR A 76 8.64 -9.48 -24.29
N ILE A 77 8.42 -8.23 -24.68
CA ILE A 77 7.62 -7.85 -25.85
C ILE A 77 8.43 -6.92 -26.74
N VAL A 78 8.23 -7.03 -28.05
CA VAL A 78 8.81 -6.13 -29.03
C VAL A 78 7.89 -4.94 -29.23
N LEU A 79 8.41 -3.75 -28.97
CA LEU A 79 7.82 -2.50 -29.41
C LEU A 79 8.22 -2.30 -30.87
N GLU A 80 7.42 -2.84 -31.79
CA GLU A 80 7.56 -2.50 -33.20
C GLU A 80 7.39 -0.98 -33.35
N GLY A 81 8.43 -0.31 -33.85
CA GLY A 81 8.33 1.09 -34.21
C GLY A 81 7.16 1.28 -35.18
N LEU A 82 6.37 2.33 -34.97
CA LEU A 82 5.43 2.87 -35.95
C LEU A 82 6.01 2.68 -37.36
N ASN A 83 5.30 1.94 -38.21
CA ASN A 83 5.58 1.60 -39.63
C ASN A 83 6.19 0.22 -39.93
N THR A 84 5.65 -0.84 -39.35
CA THR A 84 5.49 -2.11 -40.08
C THR A 84 4.05 -2.17 -40.59
N PRO A 85 3.78 -2.23 -41.91
CA PRO A 85 2.44 -2.58 -42.36
C PRO A 85 2.24 -4.06 -42.05
N LYS A 86 1.71 -4.38 -40.86
CA LYS A 86 1.07 -5.68 -40.65
C LYS A 86 -0.21 -5.69 -41.49
N GLN A 87 -0.10 -6.29 -42.67
CA GLN A 87 -1.25 -6.89 -43.33
C GLN A 87 -1.83 -7.91 -42.33
N GLY A 88 -2.98 -7.57 -41.74
CA GLY A 88 -3.74 -8.47 -40.89
C GLY A 88 -3.94 -8.00 -39.45
N SER A 89 -5.11 -7.40 -39.23
CA SER A 89 -5.98 -7.65 -38.05
C SER A 89 -5.90 -6.72 -36.82
N VAL A 90 -6.87 -5.80 -36.79
CA VAL A 90 -7.85 -5.48 -35.71
C VAL A 90 -7.35 -4.95 -34.35
N ASN A 91 -7.50 -3.62 -34.21
CA ASN A 91 -8.03 -2.82 -33.09
C ASN A 91 -7.60 -3.13 -31.64
N ASN A 92 -6.71 -2.30 -31.07
CA ASN A 92 -7.02 -1.53 -29.85
C ASN A 92 -6.03 -0.37 -29.69
N THR A 93 -6.50 0.86 -29.88
CA THR A 93 -5.74 2.10 -29.72
C THR A 93 -5.93 2.65 -28.31
N GLN A 94 -4.86 2.68 -27.50
CA GLN A 94 -4.66 3.73 -26.50
C GLN A 94 -3.18 3.81 -26.14
N PHE A 95 -2.67 5.05 -26.11
CA PHE A 95 -1.26 5.49 -26.01
C PHE A 95 -0.49 5.65 -27.33
N SER A 96 -0.69 6.82 -27.96
CA SER A 96 0.24 7.38 -28.94
C SER A 96 1.01 8.55 -28.30
N PRO A 97 2.32 8.47 -28.06
CA PRO A 97 3.15 9.67 -27.90
C PRO A 97 3.53 10.23 -29.28
N LYS A 98 3.60 11.56 -29.35
CA LYS A 98 3.77 12.38 -30.57
C LYS A 98 5.03 12.03 -31.37
N GLN A 99 4.88 12.07 -32.69
CA GLN A 99 5.92 11.89 -33.71
C GLN A 99 7.05 12.93 -33.60
N GLY A 100 8.29 12.47 -33.44
CA GLY A 100 9.49 13.22 -33.81
C GLY A 100 9.98 12.74 -35.18
N LYS A 101 9.98 13.63 -36.18
CA LYS A 101 10.49 13.34 -37.52
C LYS A 101 12.01 13.16 -37.46
N THR A 102 12.54 11.96 -37.65
CA THR A 102 13.96 11.77 -37.96
C THR A 102 14.16 11.81 -39.47
N SER A 103 14.85 12.85 -39.94
CA SER A 103 15.30 13.02 -41.32
C SER A 103 16.51 12.12 -41.61
N LYS A 104 16.26 10.93 -42.16
CA LYS A 104 17.15 10.07 -42.99
C LYS A 104 16.56 8.65 -42.96
N GLY A 105 16.24 8.11 -44.14
CA GLY A 105 15.54 6.83 -44.31
C GLY A 105 16.32 5.61 -43.81
N GLY A 106 16.31 5.38 -42.50
CA GLY A 106 16.74 4.13 -41.85
C GLY A 106 15.54 3.37 -41.29
N ARG A 107 15.63 2.03 -41.26
CA ARG A 107 14.63 1.16 -40.62
C ARG A 107 14.51 1.55 -39.13
N PRO A 108 13.31 1.81 -38.60
CA PRO A 108 13.13 2.08 -37.18
C PRO A 108 13.76 0.96 -36.35
N GLY A 109 14.61 1.31 -35.38
CA GLY A 109 15.15 0.33 -34.44
C GLY A 109 14.01 -0.28 -33.62
N SER A 110 14.04 -1.60 -33.40
CA SER A 110 13.08 -2.28 -32.54
C SER A 110 13.39 -1.97 -31.08
N ASP A 111 12.37 -1.56 -30.32
CA ASP A 111 12.49 -1.35 -28.88
C ASP A 111 11.90 -2.57 -28.16
N TYR A 112 12.34 -2.83 -26.94
CA TYR A 112 11.89 -4.02 -26.19
C TYR A 112 11.56 -3.61 -24.76
N ILE A 113 10.45 -4.16 -24.27
CA ILE A 113 10.13 -4.17 -22.85
C ILE A 113 10.42 -5.57 -22.34
N ILE A 114 11.26 -5.67 -21.32
CA ILE A 114 11.71 -6.93 -20.75
C ILE A 114 11.18 -7.05 -19.32
N SER A 115 10.85 -8.26 -18.92
CA SER A 115 10.46 -8.57 -17.55
C SER A 115 11.60 -8.23 -16.59
N LEU A 116 11.25 -7.92 -15.34
CA LEU A 116 12.26 -7.65 -14.32
C LEU A 116 13.17 -8.87 -14.09
N ASN A 117 12.65 -10.09 -14.25
CA ASN A 117 13.45 -11.31 -14.12
C ASN A 117 14.47 -11.44 -15.24
N MET A 118 14.07 -11.20 -16.50
CA MET A 118 14.99 -11.15 -17.63
C MET A 118 16.06 -10.08 -17.43
N ALA A 119 15.68 -8.89 -16.95
CA ALA A 119 16.63 -7.82 -16.65
C ALA A 119 17.67 -8.20 -15.59
N LYS A 120 17.23 -8.86 -14.50
CA LYS A 120 18.11 -9.38 -13.45
C LYS A 120 19.11 -10.37 -14.04
N GLU A 121 18.63 -11.33 -14.82
CA GLU A 121 19.47 -12.34 -15.45
C GLU A 121 20.49 -11.71 -16.41
N LEU A 122 20.06 -10.79 -17.28
CA LEU A 122 20.94 -10.04 -18.18
C LEU A 122 22.03 -9.27 -17.43
N SER A 123 21.69 -8.66 -16.29
CA SER A 123 22.64 -7.94 -15.45
C SER A 123 23.67 -8.87 -14.81
N MET A 124 23.25 -10.08 -14.43
CA MET A 124 24.13 -11.10 -13.84
C MET A 124 25.10 -11.70 -14.87
N VAL A 125 24.64 -11.93 -16.10
CA VAL A 125 25.44 -12.62 -17.14
C VAL A 125 26.39 -11.71 -17.92
N GLU A 126 26.21 -10.39 -17.86
CA GLU A 126 27.08 -9.45 -18.59
C GLU A 126 28.50 -9.37 -18.01
N ARG A 127 28.70 -9.80 -16.75
CA ARG A 127 30.03 -9.93 -16.10
C ARG A 127 30.87 -8.63 -16.14
N ASN A 128 30.23 -7.48 -15.94
CA ASN A 128 30.91 -6.20 -15.81
C ASN A 128 30.52 -5.48 -14.51
N GLU A 129 31.20 -4.38 -14.18
CA GLU A 129 30.96 -3.64 -12.94
C GLU A 129 29.52 -3.11 -12.83
N GLN A 130 28.94 -2.68 -13.95
CA GLN A 130 27.55 -2.19 -13.99
C GLN A 130 26.57 -3.32 -13.74
N GLY A 131 26.77 -4.50 -14.31
CA GLY A 131 25.99 -5.71 -14.03
C GLY A 131 26.09 -6.14 -12.57
N LYS A 132 27.28 -6.05 -11.96
CA LYS A 132 27.47 -6.26 -10.52
C LYS A 132 26.68 -5.25 -9.69
N ALA A 133 26.73 -3.96 -10.06
CA ALA A 133 26.00 -2.90 -9.38
C ALA A 133 24.47 -3.09 -9.50
N ALA A 134 23.96 -3.38 -10.70
CA ALA A 134 22.53 -3.68 -10.91
C ALA A 134 22.07 -4.89 -10.10
N ARG A 135 22.88 -5.96 -10.05
CA ARG A 135 22.59 -7.13 -9.22
C ARG A 135 22.50 -6.78 -7.74
N LEU A 136 23.46 -6.04 -7.21
CA LEU A 136 23.45 -5.63 -5.80
C LEU A 136 22.25 -4.74 -5.47
N TYR A 137 21.92 -3.83 -6.39
CA TYR A 137 20.72 -3.00 -6.28
C TYR A 137 19.44 -3.83 -6.22
N PHE A 138 19.25 -4.79 -7.14
CA PHE A 138 18.06 -5.64 -7.13
C PHE A 138 17.94 -6.49 -5.86
N ILE A 139 19.06 -7.03 -5.36
CA ILE A 139 19.09 -7.77 -4.08
C ILE A 139 18.67 -6.84 -2.94
N GLU A 140 19.19 -5.62 -2.89
CA GLU A 140 18.83 -4.67 -1.85
C GLU A 140 17.34 -4.28 -1.90
N CYS A 141 16.77 -4.10 -3.10
CA CYS A 141 15.35 -3.88 -3.27
C CYS A 141 14.52 -5.06 -2.75
N GLU A 142 14.93 -6.30 -3.02
CA GLU A 142 14.27 -7.51 -2.51
C GLU A 142 14.37 -7.62 -0.99
N GLU A 143 15.54 -7.41 -0.41
CA GLU A 143 15.75 -7.40 1.04
C GLU A 143 14.94 -6.29 1.74
N ALA A 144 14.85 -5.12 1.12
CA ALA A 144 14.01 -4.03 1.61
C ALA A 144 12.52 -4.41 1.55
N LEU A 145 12.06 -5.02 0.45
CA LEU A 145 10.70 -5.51 0.32
C LEU A 145 10.38 -6.58 1.36
N GLN A 146 11.29 -7.53 1.60
CA GLN A 146 11.14 -8.57 2.63
C GLN A 146 11.06 -8.00 4.04
N ARG A 147 11.78 -6.92 4.34
CA ARG A 147 11.69 -6.22 5.64
C ARG A 147 10.37 -5.46 5.81
N ILE A 148 9.86 -4.86 4.75
CA ILE A 148 8.69 -3.96 4.81
C ILE A 148 7.38 -4.74 4.69
N ALA A 149 7.31 -5.74 3.80
CA ALA A 149 6.08 -6.46 3.47
C ALA A 149 5.39 -7.10 4.69
N PRO A 150 6.08 -7.78 5.63
CA PRO A 150 5.45 -8.33 6.83
C PRO A 150 4.87 -7.24 7.73
N LYS A 151 5.61 -6.14 7.92
CA LYS A 151 5.16 -5.02 8.76
C LYS A 151 3.91 -4.34 8.18
N VAL A 152 3.90 -4.08 6.87
CA VAL A 152 2.74 -3.49 6.18
C VAL A 152 1.54 -4.45 6.22
N THR A 153 1.77 -5.73 5.95
CA THR A 153 0.73 -6.77 6.01
C THR A 153 0.13 -6.86 7.42
N GLN A 154 0.98 -6.88 8.45
CA GLN A 154 0.51 -6.92 9.85
C GLN A 154 -0.27 -5.67 10.21
N GLN A 155 0.18 -4.48 9.79
CA GLN A 155 -0.55 -3.22 10.01
C GLN A 155 -1.93 -3.25 9.34
N LEU A 156 -2.02 -3.75 8.11
CA LEU A 156 -3.28 -3.87 7.40
C LEU A 156 -4.23 -4.88 8.07
N ARG A 157 -3.70 -6.04 8.50
CA ARG A 157 -4.46 -7.04 9.27
C ARG A 157 -4.99 -6.47 10.58
N ASN A 158 -4.16 -5.76 11.34
CA ASN A 158 -4.57 -5.12 12.59
C ASN A 158 -5.68 -4.09 12.36
N LYS A 159 -5.56 -3.25 11.33
CA LYS A 159 -6.62 -2.29 10.94
C LYS A 159 -7.92 -3.01 10.60
N LEU A 160 -7.87 -4.07 9.80
CA LEU A 160 -9.05 -4.85 9.44
C LEU A 160 -9.70 -5.51 10.67
N GLN A 161 -8.89 -6.10 11.55
CA GLN A 161 -9.37 -6.74 12.77
C GLN A 161 -10.05 -5.73 13.71
N ALA A 162 -9.49 -4.53 13.85
CA ALA A 162 -10.12 -3.46 14.63
C ALA A 162 -11.47 -3.04 14.03
N ARG A 163 -11.60 -2.97 12.69
CA ARG A 163 -12.86 -2.69 12.00
C ARG A 163 -13.91 -3.77 12.27
N ILE A 164 -13.54 -5.04 12.15
CA ILE A 164 -14.45 -6.18 12.40
C ILE A 164 -14.91 -6.18 13.85
N LYS A 165 -13.99 -6.06 14.82
CA LYS A 165 -14.35 -6.03 16.24
C LYS A 165 -15.31 -4.88 16.56
N ALA A 166 -15.02 -3.68 16.07
CA ALA A 166 -15.88 -2.53 16.23
C ALA A 166 -17.29 -2.82 15.66
N ALA A 167 -17.39 -3.28 14.40
CA ALA A 167 -18.68 -3.61 13.81
C ALA A 167 -19.46 -4.69 14.61
N ASN A 168 -18.76 -5.61 15.27
CA ASN A 168 -19.36 -6.73 15.99
C ASN A 168 -20.08 -6.35 17.29
N TYR A 169 -19.66 -5.30 18.01
CA TYR A 169 -20.27 -4.96 19.32
C TYR A 169 -21.42 -3.95 19.23
N HIS A 170 -21.55 -3.23 18.11
CA HIS A 170 -22.64 -2.27 17.92
C HIS A 170 -24.02 -2.94 17.94
N LYS A 171 -24.20 -4.02 17.15
CA LYS A 171 -25.49 -4.72 17.06
C LYS A 171 -25.90 -5.38 18.38
N PRO A 172 -25.02 -6.13 19.08
CA PRO A 172 -25.35 -6.66 20.41
C PRO A 172 -25.67 -5.57 21.44
N MET A 173 -24.99 -4.42 21.40
CA MET A 173 -25.32 -3.29 22.28
C MET A 173 -26.73 -2.74 22.02
N CYS A 174 -27.12 -2.59 20.75
CA CYS A 174 -28.48 -2.22 20.40
C CYS A 174 -29.50 -3.26 20.89
N ALA A 175 -29.22 -4.56 20.71
CA ALA A 175 -30.10 -5.63 21.19
C ALA A 175 -30.24 -5.64 22.72
N ALA A 176 -29.14 -5.45 23.46
CA ALA A 176 -29.17 -5.35 24.92
C ALA A 176 -30.01 -4.14 25.39
N LEU A 177 -29.88 -2.99 24.71
CA LEU A 177 -30.69 -1.81 25.01
C LEU A 177 -32.18 -2.05 24.73
N GLU A 178 -32.49 -2.73 23.63
CA GLU A 178 -33.86 -3.07 23.27
C GLU A 178 -34.50 -3.99 24.31
N LEU A 179 -33.79 -5.05 24.71
CA LEU A 179 -34.21 -5.99 25.75
C LEU A 179 -34.46 -5.28 27.08
N ALA A 180 -33.49 -4.52 27.58
CA ALA A 180 -33.60 -3.82 28.87
C ALA A 180 -34.75 -2.81 28.89
N ARG A 181 -35.11 -2.24 27.74
CA ARG A 181 -36.29 -1.36 27.61
C ARG A 181 -37.59 -2.14 27.55
N ALA A 182 -37.61 -3.26 26.83
CA ALA A 182 -38.76 -4.15 26.76
C ALA A 182 -39.11 -4.73 28.15
N GLU A 183 -38.12 -5.09 28.96
CA GLU A 183 -38.30 -5.51 30.37
C GLU A 183 -38.99 -4.45 31.23
N GLN A 184 -38.77 -3.17 30.92
CA GLN A 184 -39.44 -2.03 31.58
C GLN A 184 -40.80 -1.70 30.95
N GLY A 185 -41.30 -2.52 30.01
CA GLY A 185 -42.55 -2.27 29.27
C GLY A 185 -42.48 -1.08 28.30
N LYS A 186 -41.28 -0.65 27.91
CA LYS A 186 -41.06 0.52 27.02
C LYS A 186 -40.69 0.07 25.61
N LYS A 187 -41.30 0.69 24.60
CA LYS A 187 -40.91 0.52 23.20
C LYS A 187 -39.56 1.21 22.91
N THR A 188 -38.78 0.66 21.98
CA THR A 188 -37.48 1.21 21.57
C THR A 188 -37.55 1.81 20.17
N ASP A 189 -37.26 3.11 20.06
CA ASP A 189 -37.18 3.86 18.81
C ASP A 189 -35.74 4.16 18.38
N ASN A 190 -35.56 4.51 17.09
CA ASN A 190 -34.26 4.81 16.48
C ASN A 190 -33.43 5.88 17.20
N HIS A 191 -34.08 6.86 17.82
CA HIS A 191 -33.37 7.92 18.55
C HIS A 191 -32.66 7.40 19.81
N HIS A 192 -33.12 6.29 20.42
CA HIS A 192 -32.44 5.68 21.56
C HIS A 192 -31.09 5.07 21.17
N TYR A 193 -31.03 4.32 20.06
CA TYR A 193 -29.78 3.81 19.52
C TYR A 193 -28.83 4.95 19.13
N SER A 194 -29.38 6.01 18.53
CA SER A 194 -28.60 7.18 18.14
C SER A 194 -28.04 7.94 19.36
N THR A 195 -28.81 8.02 20.45
CA THR A 195 -28.38 8.65 21.70
C THR A 195 -27.26 7.85 22.35
N GLU A 196 -27.43 6.53 22.43
CA GLU A 196 -26.42 5.62 23.01
C GLU A 196 -25.11 5.65 22.21
N SER A 197 -25.21 5.55 20.89
CA SER A 197 -24.05 5.63 19.99
C SER A 197 -23.36 6.99 20.10
N ASN A 198 -24.11 8.10 20.13
CA ASN A 198 -23.53 9.43 20.28
C ASN A 198 -22.88 9.66 21.66
N MET A 199 -23.33 8.99 22.72
CA MET A 199 -22.65 9.03 24.01
C MET A 199 -21.24 8.44 23.88
N LEU A 200 -21.10 7.27 23.26
CA LEU A 200 -19.80 6.62 23.07
C LEU A 200 -18.92 7.38 22.07
N ASN A 201 -19.49 7.85 20.96
CA ASN A 201 -18.76 8.62 19.96
C ASN A 201 -18.15 9.90 20.55
N ARG A 202 -18.86 10.59 21.45
CA ARG A 202 -18.31 11.77 22.13
C ARG A 202 -17.09 11.42 23.00
N MET A 203 -17.04 10.24 23.61
CA MET A 203 -15.88 9.82 24.39
C MET A 203 -14.68 9.49 23.49
N VAL A 204 -14.93 8.86 22.34
CA VAL A 204 -13.88 8.42 21.40
C VAL A 204 -13.36 9.56 20.52
N LEU A 205 -14.23 10.49 20.12
CA LEU A 205 -13.96 11.53 19.12
C LEU A 205 -13.74 12.91 19.73
N GLY A 206 -13.30 12.98 20.99
CA GLY A 206 -12.93 14.24 21.63
C GLY A 206 -14.11 15.20 21.86
N GLY A 207 -15.26 14.68 22.27
CA GLY A 207 -16.47 15.44 22.56
C GLY A 207 -17.41 15.64 21.37
N LEU A 208 -17.01 15.20 20.16
CA LEU A 208 -17.81 15.35 18.95
C LEU A 208 -18.77 14.16 18.74
N THR A 209 -19.94 14.46 18.19
CA THR A 209 -20.80 13.40 17.62
C THR A 209 -20.19 12.87 16.33
N ALA A 210 -20.59 11.66 15.90
CA ALA A 210 -20.11 11.07 14.66
C ALA A 210 -20.35 11.98 13.44
N LYS A 211 -21.50 12.66 13.38
CA LYS A 211 -21.85 13.61 12.31
C LYS A 211 -20.98 14.86 12.32
N GLN A 212 -20.72 15.43 13.50
CA GLN A 212 -19.83 16.60 13.62
C GLN A 212 -18.40 16.24 13.25
N TRP A 213 -17.91 15.11 13.72
CA TRP A 213 -16.56 14.63 13.41
C TRP A 213 -16.38 14.38 11.90
N ALA A 214 -17.37 13.77 11.23
CA ALA A 214 -17.32 13.59 9.79
C ALA A 214 -17.31 14.91 9.01
N LYS A 215 -18.07 15.91 9.48
CA LYS A 215 -18.05 17.26 8.88
C LYS A 215 -16.68 17.92 9.01
N VAL A 216 -16.05 17.82 10.19
CA VAL A 216 -14.72 18.40 10.46
C VAL A 216 -13.61 17.72 9.66
N ASN A 217 -13.72 16.41 9.43
CA ASN A 217 -12.71 15.63 8.70
C ASN A 217 -13.02 15.47 7.20
N HIS A 218 -14.04 16.16 6.68
CA HIS A 218 -14.46 16.11 5.27
C HIS A 218 -14.71 14.69 4.73
N ILE A 219 -15.37 13.85 5.53
CA ILE A 219 -15.63 12.45 5.18
C ILE A 219 -16.99 12.31 4.48
N ALA A 220 -16.98 11.70 3.29
CA ALA A 220 -18.18 11.21 2.63
C ALA A 220 -18.48 9.77 3.08
N GLY A 221 -19.59 9.54 3.79
CA GLY A 221 -20.06 8.21 4.18
C GLY A 221 -20.19 7.99 5.70
N GLN A 222 -20.11 6.72 6.11
CA GLN A 222 -20.26 6.34 7.52
C GLN A 222 -19.01 6.76 8.32
N PRO A 223 -19.15 7.57 9.39
CA PRO A 223 -17.99 8.09 10.15
C PRO A 223 -17.08 6.99 10.71
N ARG A 224 -17.66 5.83 11.04
CA ARG A 224 -16.94 4.65 11.56
C ARG A 224 -15.91 4.10 10.57
N ASP A 225 -16.16 4.20 9.27
CA ASP A 225 -15.25 3.67 8.24
C ASP A 225 -13.95 4.47 8.10
N SER A 226 -13.95 5.70 8.58
CA SER A 226 -12.80 6.61 8.53
C SER A 226 -12.09 6.75 9.88
N MET A 227 -12.56 6.07 10.93
CA MET A 227 -11.88 6.06 12.23
C MET A 227 -10.54 5.32 12.14
N ASN A 228 -9.54 5.81 12.87
CA ASN A 228 -8.25 5.12 12.99
C ASN A 228 -8.35 3.88 13.90
N GLN A 229 -7.30 3.06 13.92
CA GLN A 229 -7.28 1.81 14.69
C GLN A 229 -7.54 2.05 16.19
N LEU A 230 -6.93 3.08 16.78
CA LEU A 230 -7.08 3.40 18.20
C LEU A 230 -8.53 3.79 18.53
N GLN A 231 -9.16 4.60 17.68
CA GLN A 231 -10.56 5.00 17.81
C GLN A 231 -11.50 3.81 17.73
N LEU A 232 -11.28 2.89 16.78
CA LEU A 232 -12.09 1.68 16.62
C LEU A 232 -11.94 0.71 17.79
N GLU A 233 -10.72 0.51 18.30
CA GLU A 233 -10.48 -0.31 19.49
C GLU A 233 -11.12 0.30 20.74
N HIS A 234 -11.03 1.63 20.89
CA HIS A 234 -11.65 2.33 22.00
C HIS A 234 -13.17 2.22 21.96
N LEU A 235 -13.76 2.44 20.79
CA LEU A 235 -15.20 2.32 20.57
C LEU A 235 -15.68 0.89 20.87
N SER A 236 -14.98 -0.12 20.36
CA SER A 236 -15.28 -1.54 20.63
C SER A 236 -15.24 -1.86 22.12
N TYR A 237 -14.26 -1.34 22.86
CA TYR A 237 -14.17 -1.55 24.31
C TYR A 237 -15.33 -0.89 25.06
N LEU A 238 -15.72 0.33 24.67
CA LEU A 238 -16.84 1.02 25.29
C LEU A 238 -18.18 0.40 24.93
N GLU A 239 -18.39 -0.05 23.69
CA GLU A 239 -19.59 -0.79 23.28
C GLU A 239 -19.74 -2.08 24.09
N GLN A 240 -18.66 -2.86 24.21
CA GLN A 240 -18.64 -4.06 25.04
C GLN A 240 -18.95 -3.75 26.52
N SER A 241 -18.30 -2.73 27.08
CA SER A 241 -18.53 -2.33 28.47
C SER A 241 -19.97 -1.87 28.67
N ASN A 242 -20.53 -1.16 27.70
CA ASN A 242 -21.90 -0.65 27.80
C ASN A 242 -22.94 -1.77 27.72
N ILE A 243 -22.72 -2.82 26.92
CA ILE A 243 -23.56 -4.04 26.94
C ILE A 243 -23.66 -4.56 28.39
N THR A 244 -22.52 -4.79 29.04
CA THR A 244 -22.51 -5.29 30.43
C THR A 244 -23.20 -4.33 31.39
N LEU A 245 -23.00 -3.02 31.26
CA LEU A 245 -23.68 -2.06 32.13
C LEU A 245 -25.20 -1.99 31.91
N ILE A 246 -25.66 -2.25 30.68
CA ILE A 246 -27.08 -2.37 30.37
C ILE A 246 -27.65 -3.65 31.00
N GLU A 247 -26.96 -4.78 30.86
CA GLU A 247 -27.35 -6.07 31.46
C GLU A 247 -27.42 -6.01 32.99
N LEU A 248 -26.58 -5.20 33.62
CA LEU A 248 -26.62 -4.93 35.06
C LEU A 248 -27.76 -3.98 35.48
N GLY A 249 -28.56 -3.48 34.53
CA GLY A 249 -29.74 -2.64 34.79
C GLY A 249 -29.44 -1.16 35.09
N LEU A 250 -28.22 -0.68 34.84
CA LEU A 250 -27.86 0.71 35.17
C LEU A 250 -28.57 1.72 34.27
N GLY A 251 -28.91 2.87 34.83
CA GLY A 251 -29.51 3.98 34.09
C GLY A 251 -28.51 4.70 33.16
N TYR A 252 -29.02 5.43 32.16
CA TYR A 252 -28.18 6.12 31.16
C TYR A 252 -27.11 7.04 31.79
N HIS A 253 -27.47 7.84 32.80
CA HIS A 253 -26.54 8.77 33.44
C HIS A 253 -25.43 8.04 34.22
N GLU A 254 -25.78 6.95 34.90
CA GLU A 254 -24.82 6.12 35.64
C GLU A 254 -23.85 5.42 34.68
N ARG A 255 -24.38 4.85 33.59
CA ARG A 255 -23.56 4.24 32.54
C ARG A 255 -22.62 5.27 31.92
N LYS A 256 -23.12 6.46 31.58
CA LYS A 256 -22.30 7.55 31.05
C LYS A 256 -21.13 7.90 31.98
N ALA A 257 -21.38 8.01 33.29
CA ALA A 257 -20.34 8.31 34.27
C ALA A 257 -19.28 7.20 34.34
N LYS A 258 -19.70 5.93 34.43
CA LYS A 258 -18.79 4.77 34.45
C LYS A 258 -17.98 4.65 33.16
N LEU A 259 -18.63 4.76 32.01
CA LEU A 259 -17.98 4.69 30.69
C LEU A 259 -16.99 5.84 30.48
N THR A 260 -17.26 7.04 30.99
CA THR A 260 -16.31 8.15 30.97
C THR A 260 -15.03 7.79 31.74
N GLY A 261 -15.18 7.23 32.96
CA GLY A 261 -14.04 6.75 33.73
C GLY A 261 -13.29 5.60 33.04
N PHE A 262 -14.02 4.66 32.43
CA PHE A 262 -13.43 3.57 31.66
C PHE A 262 -12.63 4.07 30.46
N SER A 263 -13.18 5.04 29.73
CA SER A 263 -12.53 5.72 28.60
C SER A 263 -11.22 6.37 29.03
N GLN A 264 -11.24 7.16 30.13
CA GLN A 264 -10.05 7.83 30.65
C GLN A 264 -8.95 6.83 31.03
N ARG A 265 -9.29 5.78 31.80
CA ARG A 265 -8.32 4.74 32.17
C ARG A 265 -7.78 3.98 30.96
N TRP A 266 -8.63 3.70 29.98
CA TRP A 266 -8.25 2.99 28.75
C TRP A 266 -7.24 3.80 27.94
N LEU A 267 -7.45 5.12 27.85
CA LEU A 267 -6.52 6.05 27.19
C LEU A 267 -5.20 6.17 27.97
N ALA A 268 -5.25 6.35 29.29
CA ALA A 268 -4.06 6.45 30.14
C ALA A 268 -3.11 5.24 29.94
N LYS A 269 -3.64 4.02 30.05
CA LYS A 269 -2.86 2.78 29.87
C LYS A 269 -2.15 2.68 28.51
N ARG A 270 -2.66 3.31 27.46
CA ARG A 270 -2.07 3.28 26.11
C ARG A 270 -1.14 4.45 25.84
N MET A 271 -1.29 5.55 26.57
CA MET A 271 -0.36 6.68 26.53
C MET A 271 0.92 6.35 27.30
N ASP A 272 0.81 5.63 28.42
CA ASP A 272 1.96 5.19 29.23
C ASP A 272 2.77 4.06 28.57
N ALA A 273 2.20 3.40 27.55
CA ALA A 273 2.83 2.29 26.83
C ALA A 273 3.63 2.73 25.58
N LYS A 274 3.78 4.05 25.36
CA LYS A 274 4.59 4.64 24.27
C LYS A 274 5.89 5.22 24.81
#